data_AF-A0A497C6I8-F1
#
_entry.id   AF-A0A497C6I8-F1
#
_cell.length_a   1.000
_cell.length_b   1.000
_cell.length_c   1.000
_cell.angle_alpha   90.00
_cell.angle_beta   90.00
_cell.angle_gamma   90.00
#
_symmetry.space_group_name_H-M   'P 1'
#
loop_
_entity.id
_entity.type
_entity.pdbx_description
1 polymer ?
#
loop_
_entity_poly.entity_id
_entity_poly.type
_entity_poly.pdbx_seq_one_letter_code
_entity_poly.pdbx_strand_id
1 'polypeptide(L)'
;MNETSPPLDSAPKWIRLVARVWSAPVIVFALIMAGGYAWSWLTTGVADPYQVEGTTFVEALPPILLFISILGLALAWRWAKLGGGFSLIVTAAVVLVLVIQGPTTADFSRAMVPYLLSLVVLIPGILFLIYGIRSGG
;
A
#
# COMPACT_ATOMS: atom_id res chain seq x y z
N MET A 1 -7.36 45.58 14.91
CA MET A 1 -6.42 44.52 14.46
C MET A 1 -7.12 43.20 14.69
N ASN A 2 -7.56 42.55 13.61
CA ASN A 2 -8.28 41.28 13.67
C ASN A 2 -7.27 40.20 13.31
N GLU A 3 -6.63 39.59 14.30
CA GLU A 3 -5.76 38.44 14.09
C GLU A 3 -6.65 37.24 13.77
N THR A 4 -6.90 37.00 12.49
CA THR A 4 -7.48 35.75 12.02
C THR A 4 -6.38 34.69 12.10
N SER A 5 -6.22 34.09 13.27
CA SER A 5 -5.57 32.78 13.39
C SER A 5 -6.21 31.86 12.35
N PRO A 6 -5.43 31.17 11.49
CA PRO A 6 -6.02 30.23 10.55
C PRO A 6 -6.83 29.20 11.34
N PRO A 7 -8.05 28.85 10.90
CA PRO A 7 -8.87 27.89 11.63
C PRO A 7 -8.08 26.59 11.80
N LEU A 8 -7.94 26.16 13.06
CA LEU A 8 -7.22 24.96 13.50
C LEU A 8 -7.66 23.68 12.77
N ASP A 9 -8.82 23.71 12.10
CA ASP A 9 -9.42 22.58 11.39
C ASP A 9 -9.02 22.43 9.92
N SER A 10 -8.31 23.40 9.34
CA SER A 10 -7.87 23.26 7.95
C SER A 10 -6.68 22.31 7.84
N ALA A 11 -6.94 21.06 7.42
CA ALA A 11 -5.92 20.04 7.19
C ALA A 11 -4.76 20.63 6.36
N PRO A 12 -3.52 20.64 6.87
CA PRO A 12 -2.42 21.28 6.16
C PRO A 12 -2.22 20.66 4.78
N LYS A 13 -2.25 21.49 3.73
CA LYS A 13 -2.10 21.05 2.33
C LYS A 13 -0.80 20.27 2.09
N TRP A 14 0.23 20.51 2.91
CA TRP A 14 1.50 19.80 2.85
C TRP A 14 1.35 18.30 3.15
N ILE A 15 0.42 17.88 4.02
CA ILE A 15 0.19 16.46 4.35
C ILE A 15 -0.23 15.69 3.09
N ARG A 16 -1.16 16.27 2.30
CA ARG A 16 -1.59 15.67 1.03
C ARG A 16 -0.47 15.61 0.02
N LEU A 17 0.39 16.63 -0.04
CA LEU A 17 1.52 16.67 -0.96
C LEU A 17 2.54 15.58 -0.61
N VAL A 18 2.93 15.46 0.66
CA VAL A 18 3.84 14.41 1.13
C VAL A 18 3.27 13.03 0.85
N ALA A 19 1.98 12.81 1.14
CA ALA A 19 1.32 11.53 0.86
C ALA A 19 1.33 11.17 -0.64
N ARG A 20 1.12 12.15 -1.52
CA ARG A 20 1.18 11.94 -2.98
C ARG A 20 2.59 11.65 -3.48
N VAL A 21 3.56 12.44 -3.07
CA VAL A 21 4.97 12.25 -3.46
C VAL A 21 5.48 10.89 -2.98
N TRP A 22 5.11 10.47 -1.78
CA TRP A 22 5.48 9.16 -1.24
C TRP A 22 4.75 8.00 -1.93
N SER A 23 3.44 8.14 -2.20
CA SER A 23 2.66 7.07 -2.84
C SER A 23 2.95 6.91 -4.33
N ALA A 24 3.39 7.96 -5.03
CA ALA A 24 3.68 7.91 -6.46
C ALA A 24 4.68 6.79 -6.86
N PRO A 25 5.89 6.69 -6.27
CA PRO A 25 6.83 5.62 -6.62
C PRO A 25 6.29 4.24 -6.28
N VAL A 26 5.55 4.09 -5.16
CA VAL A 26 4.94 2.82 -4.76
C VAL A 26 3.91 2.35 -5.79
N ILE A 27 3.04 3.26 -6.25
CA ILE A 27 2.03 2.97 -7.27
C ILE A 27 2.69 2.62 -8.60
N VAL A 28 3.66 3.43 -9.05
CA VAL A 28 4.38 3.20 -10.32
C VAL A 28 5.09 1.85 -10.31
N PHE A 29 5.80 1.53 -9.22
CA PHE A 29 6.48 0.24 -9.07
C PHE A 29 5.49 -0.93 -9.15
N ALA A 30 4.38 -0.86 -8.42
CA ALA A 30 3.35 -1.91 -8.46
C ALA A 30 2.73 -2.09 -9.85
N LEU A 31 2.50 -1.01 -10.59
CA LEU A 31 1.96 -1.07 -11.95
C LEU A 31 2.96 -1.65 -12.95
N ILE A 32 4.25 -1.30 -12.82
CA ILE A 32 5.31 -1.90 -13.66
C ILE A 32 5.38 -3.41 -13.40
N MET A 33 5.37 -3.83 -12.14
CA MET A 33 5.39 -5.26 -11.79
C MET A 33 4.16 -5.98 -12.35
N ALA A 34 2.95 -5.47 -12.10
CA ALA A 34 1.72 -6.04 -12.62
C ALA A 34 1.71 -6.12 -14.16
N GLY A 35 2.22 -5.08 -14.83
CA GLY A 35 2.38 -5.05 -16.28
C GLY A 35 3.36 -6.11 -16.79
N GLY A 36 4.48 -6.31 -16.09
CA GLY A 36 5.46 -7.37 -16.39
C GLY A 36 4.85 -8.77 -16.27
N TYR A 37 4.13 -9.04 -15.18
CA TYR A 37 3.41 -10.30 -14.97
C TYR A 37 2.35 -10.54 -16.06
N ALA A 38 1.55 -9.52 -16.38
CA ALA A 38 0.54 -9.62 -17.43
C ALA A 38 1.17 -9.85 -18.81
N TRP A 39 2.27 -9.17 -19.13
CA TRP A 39 2.99 -9.32 -20.38
C TRP A 39 3.62 -10.71 -20.52
N SER A 40 4.25 -11.21 -19.45
CA SER A 40 4.80 -12.57 -19.42
C SER A 40 3.69 -13.59 -19.65
N TRP A 41 2.55 -13.43 -18.96
CA TRP A 41 1.41 -14.32 -19.13
C TRP A 41 0.88 -14.34 -20.56
N LEU A 42 0.74 -13.17 -21.19
CA LEU A 42 0.26 -13.06 -22.57
C LEU A 42 1.22 -13.66 -23.60
N THR A 43 2.53 -13.55 -23.39
CA THR A 43 3.55 -13.95 -24.37
C THR A 43 4.05 -15.39 -24.19
N THR A 44 4.10 -15.87 -22.95
CA THR A 44 4.65 -17.20 -22.60
C THR A 44 3.59 -18.18 -22.10
N GLY A 45 2.39 -17.71 -21.78
CA GLY A 45 1.35 -18.52 -21.11
C GLY A 45 1.57 -18.67 -19.60
N VAL A 46 2.69 -18.17 -19.06
CA VAL A 46 3.06 -18.27 -17.64
C VAL A 46 3.28 -16.87 -17.06
N ALA A 47 2.59 -16.54 -15.98
CA ALA A 47 2.70 -15.22 -15.34
C ALA A 47 4.07 -15.01 -14.70
N ASP A 48 4.61 -16.03 -14.03
CA ASP A 48 5.93 -16.01 -13.40
C ASP A 48 6.76 -17.23 -13.83
N PRO A 49 7.71 -17.07 -14.75
CA PRO A 49 8.60 -18.15 -15.16
C PRO A 49 9.53 -18.65 -14.03
N TYR A 50 9.68 -17.88 -12.96
CA TYR A 50 10.57 -18.17 -11.83
C TYR A 50 9.82 -18.55 -10.56
N GLN A 51 8.51 -18.80 -10.64
CA GLN A 51 7.74 -19.30 -9.51
C GLN A 51 8.30 -20.65 -9.04
N VAL A 52 8.59 -20.75 -7.75
CA VAL A 52 9.06 -21.99 -7.14
C VAL A 52 7.93 -23.01 -7.14
N GLU A 53 8.23 -24.25 -7.56
CA GLU A 53 7.24 -25.32 -7.53
C GLU A 53 6.72 -25.54 -6.10
N GLY A 54 5.40 -25.64 -5.96
CA GLY A 54 4.74 -25.88 -4.68
C GLY A 54 4.32 -24.63 -3.90
N THR A 55 4.48 -23.41 -4.44
CA THR A 55 3.92 -22.20 -3.80
C THR A 55 2.41 -22.31 -3.68
N THR A 56 1.92 -22.27 -2.44
CA THR A 56 0.48 -22.34 -2.18
C THR A 56 -0.21 -21.01 -2.42
N PHE A 57 -1.53 -21.03 -2.69
CA PHE A 57 -2.31 -19.79 -2.81
C PHE A 57 -2.19 -18.90 -1.56
N VAL A 58 -2.08 -19.52 -0.38
CA VAL A 58 -1.90 -18.83 0.89
C VAL A 58 -0.59 -18.04 0.93
N GLU A 59 0.50 -18.58 0.39
CA GLU A 59 1.79 -17.87 0.27
C GLU A 59 1.74 -16.70 -0.73
N ALA A 60 0.85 -16.77 -1.73
CA ALA A 60 0.62 -15.68 -2.67
C ALA A 60 -0.32 -14.58 -2.12
N LEU A 61 -1.02 -14.81 -1.00
CA LEU A 61 -1.96 -13.82 -0.44
C LEU A 61 -1.30 -12.49 -0.04
N PRO A 62 -0.16 -12.45 0.69
CA PRO A 62 0.46 -11.18 1.07
C PRO A 62 0.75 -10.24 -0.11
N PRO A 63 1.42 -10.65 -1.21
CA PRO A 63 1.67 -9.76 -2.34
C PRO A 63 0.38 -9.32 -3.06
N ILE A 64 -0.63 -10.20 -3.17
CA ILE A 64 -1.92 -9.86 -3.78
C ILE A 64 -2.65 -8.78 -2.95
N LEU A 65 -2.76 -8.99 -1.63
CA LEU A 65 -3.40 -8.04 -0.73
C LEU A 65 -2.63 -6.71 -0.69
N LEU A 66 -1.30 -6.76 -0.70
CA LEU A 66 -0.47 -5.56 -0.75
C LEU A 66 -0.72 -4.77 -2.05
N PHE A 67 -0.82 -5.45 -3.20
CA PHE A 67 -1.18 -4.82 -4.46
C PHE A 67 -2.56 -4.13 -4.39
N ILE A 68 -3.57 -4.81 -3.82
CA ILE A 68 -4.91 -4.22 -3.61
C ILE A 68 -4.82 -2.98 -2.71
N SER A 69 -4.00 -3.00 -1.66
CA SER A 69 -3.79 -1.83 -0.81
C SER A 69 -3.19 -0.64 -1.59
N ILE A 70 -2.26 -0.90 -2.50
CA ILE A 70 -1.65 0.12 -3.37
C ILE A 70 -2.68 0.71 -4.34
N LEU A 71 -3.64 -0.09 -4.84
CA LEU A 71 -4.78 0.45 -5.59
C LEU A 71 -5.64 1.39 -4.73
N GLY A 72 -5.77 1.08 -3.44
CA GLY A 72 -6.36 1.98 -2.43
C GLY A 72 -5.64 3.33 -2.34
N LEU A 73 -4.30 3.33 -2.33
CA LEU A 73 -3.51 4.56 -2.36
C LEU A 73 -3.75 5.36 -3.64
N ALA A 74 -3.83 4.71 -4.79
CA ALA A 74 -4.17 5.37 -6.05
C ALA A 74 -5.57 6.02 -5.99
N LEU A 75 -6.54 5.32 -5.38
CA LEU A 75 -7.88 5.86 -5.16
C LEU A 75 -7.89 7.07 -4.20
N ALA A 76 -6.99 7.07 -3.21
CA ALA A 76 -6.85 8.14 -2.22
C ALA A 76 -6.47 9.48 -2.86
N TRP A 77 -5.93 9.50 -4.08
CA TRP A 77 -5.63 10.73 -4.79
C TRP A 77 -6.88 11.55 -5.11
N ARG A 78 -7.98 10.86 -5.43
CA ARG A 78 -9.30 11.43 -5.71
C ARG A 78 -10.18 11.48 -4.47
N TRP A 79 -10.17 10.41 -3.66
CA TRP A 79 -10.98 10.28 -2.45
C TRP A 79 -10.12 9.91 -1.24
N ALA A 80 -9.47 10.90 -0.63
CA ALA A 80 -8.45 10.70 0.41
C ALA A 80 -8.93 9.83 1.60
N LYS A 81 -10.13 10.10 2.13
CA LYS A 81 -10.71 9.34 3.25
C LYS A 81 -10.98 7.88 2.88
N LEU A 82 -11.64 7.64 1.75
CA LEU A 82 -12.02 6.30 1.31
C LEU A 82 -10.79 5.48 0.89
N GLY A 83 -9.94 6.04 0.03
CA GLY A 83 -8.75 5.33 -0.45
C GLY A 83 -7.71 5.10 0.64
N GLY A 84 -7.47 6.10 1.51
CA GLY A 84 -6.57 5.96 2.65
C GLY A 84 -7.07 4.92 3.66
N GLY A 85 -8.37 4.96 3.98
CA GLY A 85 -9.00 3.98 4.87
C GLY A 85 -8.99 2.56 4.29
N PHE A 86 -9.32 2.41 3.00
CA PHE A 86 -9.28 1.12 2.31
C PHE A 86 -7.86 0.54 2.30
N SER A 87 -6.86 1.34 1.92
CA SER A 87 -5.45 0.93 1.96
C SER A 87 -5.04 0.50 3.38
N LEU A 88 -5.47 1.22 4.41
CA LEU A 88 -5.18 0.86 5.80
C LEU A 88 -5.72 -0.53 6.18
N ILE A 89 -6.99 -0.77 5.89
CA ILE A 89 -7.68 -2.02 6.25
C ILE A 89 -7.03 -3.20 5.51
N VAL A 90 -6.75 -3.03 4.23
CA VAL A 90 -6.13 -4.08 3.43
C VAL A 90 -4.68 -4.34 3.87
N THR A 91 -3.89 -3.29 4.15
CA THR A 91 -2.53 -3.47 4.70
C THR A 91 -2.56 -4.12 6.09
N ALA A 92 -3.55 -3.82 6.93
CA ALA A 92 -3.72 -4.51 8.20
C ALA A 92 -4.01 -6.01 8.01
N ALA A 93 -4.81 -6.36 7.01
CA ALA A 93 -5.03 -7.75 6.62
C ALA A 93 -3.74 -8.43 6.13
N VAL A 94 -2.89 -7.74 5.36
CA VAL A 94 -1.56 -8.25 4.96
C VAL A 94 -0.74 -8.61 6.20
N VAL A 95 -0.60 -7.68 7.14
CA VAL A 95 0.18 -7.91 8.37
C VAL A 95 -0.40 -9.07 9.18
N LEU A 96 -1.73 -9.17 9.29
CA LEU A 96 -2.38 -10.28 9.98
C LEU A 96 -2.06 -11.63 9.32
N VAL A 97 -2.13 -11.71 7.99
CA VAL A 97 -1.78 -12.91 7.23
C VAL A 97 -0.32 -13.29 7.48
N LEU A 98 0.61 -12.31 7.42
CA LEU A 98 2.03 -12.55 7.67
C LEU A 98 2.30 -13.06 9.10
N VAL A 99 1.58 -12.57 10.09
CA VAL A 99 1.68 -13.02 11.48
C VAL A 99 1.15 -14.45 11.64
N ILE A 100 0.01 -14.77 11.02
CA ILE A 100 -0.58 -16.13 11.06
C ILE A 100 0.34 -17.15 10.38
N GLN A 101 1.01 -16.77 9.29
CA GLN A 101 1.93 -17.66 8.56
C GLN A 101 3.18 -18.04 9.36
N GLY A 102 3.44 -17.42 10.51
CA GLY A 102 4.45 -17.86 11.47
C GLY A 102 5.91 -17.61 11.04
N PRO A 103 6.87 -17.67 11.98
CA PRO A 103 8.13 -16.99 11.83
C PRO A 103 9.13 -17.76 10.97
N THR A 104 9.66 -17.07 9.97
CA THR A 104 10.86 -17.42 9.19
C THR A 104 12.10 -17.30 10.08
N THR A 105 12.24 -18.20 11.06
CA THR A 105 13.37 -18.18 12.02
C THR A 105 14.70 -18.60 11.39
N ALA A 106 14.66 -19.23 10.20
CA ALA A 106 15.87 -19.58 9.46
C ALA A 106 16.51 -18.39 8.74
N ASP A 107 15.71 -17.42 8.26
CA ASP A 107 16.14 -16.29 7.43
C ASP A 107 15.42 -14.99 7.85
N PHE A 108 15.74 -14.48 9.05
CA PHE A 108 15.11 -13.27 9.62
C PHE A 108 15.13 -12.08 8.65
N SER A 109 16.22 -11.87 7.90
CA SER A 109 16.32 -10.77 6.93
C SER A 109 15.30 -10.87 5.79
N ARG A 110 15.02 -12.08 5.29
CA ARG A 110 14.01 -12.29 4.24
C ARG A 110 12.60 -12.23 4.82
N ALA A 111 12.42 -12.72 6.05
CA ALA A 111 11.17 -12.64 6.80
C ALA A 111 10.65 -11.20 6.92
N MET A 112 11.56 -10.24 7.10
CA MET A 112 11.23 -8.83 7.36
C MET A 112 10.81 -8.05 6.12
N VAL A 113 11.20 -8.49 4.92
CA VAL A 113 10.88 -7.80 3.66
C VAL A 113 9.38 -7.48 3.52
N PRO A 114 8.45 -8.44 3.64
CA PRO A 114 7.02 -8.14 3.49
C PRO A 114 6.47 -7.21 4.57
N TYR A 115 7.03 -7.22 5.79
CA TYR A 115 6.65 -6.27 6.86
C TYR A 115 7.12 -4.85 6.54
N LEU A 116 8.36 -4.70 6.05
CA LEU A 116 8.90 -3.40 5.64
C LEU A 116 8.13 -2.82 4.46
N LEU A 117 7.80 -3.65 3.46
CA LEU A 117 6.95 -3.24 2.33
C LEU A 117 5.56 -2.80 2.81
N SER A 118 4.99 -3.50 3.78
CA SER A 118 3.71 -3.12 4.39
C SER A 118 3.80 -1.74 5.06
N LEU A 119 4.90 -1.43 5.76
CA LEU A 119 5.12 -0.11 6.36
C LEU A 119 5.24 1.00 5.30
N VAL A 120 5.97 0.75 4.21
CA VAL A 120 6.12 1.70 3.09
C VAL A 120 4.77 2.08 2.49
N VAL A 121 3.83 1.14 2.41
CA VAL A 121 2.45 1.35 1.94
C VAL A 121 1.57 1.98 3.03
N LEU A 122 1.77 1.61 4.30
CA LEU A 122 0.96 2.07 5.43
C LEU A 122 1.11 3.57 5.68
N ILE A 123 2.33 4.10 5.62
CA ILE A 123 2.65 5.52 5.89
C ILE A 123 1.79 6.47 5.02
N PRO A 124 1.81 6.39 3.68
CA PRO A 124 0.99 7.28 2.86
C PRO A 124 -0.52 7.03 3.06
N GLY A 125 -0.93 5.79 3.35
CA GLY A 125 -2.33 5.47 3.67
C GLY A 125 -2.84 6.21 4.90
N ILE A 126 -2.05 6.22 5.98
CA ILE A 126 -2.34 6.99 7.21
C ILE A 126 -2.42 8.49 6.88
N LEU A 127 -1.45 9.02 6.13
CA LEU A 127 -1.41 10.45 5.78
C LEU A 127 -2.65 10.87 4.96
N PHE A 128 -3.07 10.06 3.99
CA PHE A 128 -4.29 10.30 3.23
C PHE A 128 -5.55 10.25 4.11
N LEU A 129 -5.63 9.30 5.03
CA LEU A 129 -6.77 9.17 5.94
C LEU A 129 -6.86 10.37 6.88
N ILE A 130 -5.75 10.76 7.53
CA ILE A 130 -5.70 11.94 8.41
C ILE A 130 -6.10 13.20 7.63
N TYR A 131 -5.55 13.39 6.43
CA TYR A 131 -5.92 14.52 5.59
C TYR A 131 -7.42 14.48 5.25
N GLY A 132 -7.95 13.34 4.83
CA GLY A 132 -9.35 13.18 4.45
C GLY A 132 -10.35 13.38 5.59
N ILE A 133 -9.99 12.98 6.83
CA ILE A 133 -10.81 13.23 8.02
C ILE A 133 -10.82 14.72 8.37
N ARG A 134 -9.64 15.37 8.33
CA ARG A 134 -9.52 16.79 8.70
C ARG A 134 -10.02 17.75 7.62
N SER A 135 -10.00 17.36 6.35
CA SER A 135 -10.42 18.25 5.24
C SER A 135 -11.92 18.21 4.95
N GLY A 136 -12.65 17.25 5.54
CA GLY A 136 -14.06 16.98 5.25
C GLY A 136 -14.92 16.85 6.52
N GLY A 137 -14.52 17.55 7.59
CA GLY A 137 -15.41 17.91 8.70
C GLY A 137 -16.33 19.06 8.31
#